data_AF-A0A1Q9N2Q4-F1
#
_entry.id   AF-A0A1Q9N2Q4-F1
#
_cell.length_a   1.000
_cell.length_b   1.000
_cell.length_c   1.000
_cell.angle_alpha   90.00
_cell.angle_beta   90.00
_cell.angle_gamma   90.00
#
_symmetry.space_group_name_H-M   'P 1'
#
loop_
_entity.id
_entity.type
_entity.pdbx_description
1 polymer ?
#
loop_
_entity_poly.entity_id
_entity_poly.type
_entity_poly.pdbx_seq_one_letter_code
_entity_poly.pdbx_strand_id
1 'polypeptide(L)'
;MRYWEEGWQSIIFDYIENYTLKAGFDGIFLDIVDGFEYYDEEVENAAELMVEFVCEIAEFSRSCANNTNFLIIPQNGEALHEYPEYLQCISGLAKEDIFYNDDTRNSPSEVNYVLNHVQAFQQAGKFVLLTEYCREAPHIADFYALASQHGFIPYSTTRDLDSIIINPGYEPD
;
A
#
# COMPACT_ATOMS: atom_id res chain seq x y z
N MET A 1 -6.07 -17.62 2.98
CA MET A 1 -7.47 -17.22 3.22
C MET A 1 -8.00 -16.80 1.87
N ARG A 2 -9.15 -17.31 1.43
CA ARG A 2 -9.72 -16.97 0.13
C ARG A 2 -10.47 -15.65 0.25
N TYR A 3 -9.86 -14.55 -0.18
CA TYR A 3 -10.39 -13.21 0.07
C TYR A 3 -11.74 -12.93 -0.61
N TRP A 4 -12.08 -13.73 -1.62
CA TRP A 4 -13.36 -13.68 -2.34
C TRP A 4 -14.51 -14.44 -1.64
N GLU A 5 -14.27 -15.11 -0.52
CA GLU A 5 -15.34 -15.80 0.20
C GLU A 5 -16.14 -14.82 1.08
N GLU A 6 -17.48 -14.82 0.91
CA GLU A 6 -18.40 -13.91 1.64
C GLU A 6 -18.19 -13.93 3.16
N GLY A 7 -17.88 -15.09 3.73
CA GLY A 7 -17.61 -15.23 5.16
C GLY A 7 -16.39 -14.44 5.62
N TRP A 8 -15.35 -14.36 4.78
CA TRP A 8 -14.17 -13.55 5.06
C TRP A 8 -14.46 -12.07 4.88
N GLN A 9 -15.11 -11.69 3.76
CA GLN A 9 -15.45 -10.30 3.49
C GLN A 9 -16.35 -9.71 4.59
N SER A 10 -17.32 -10.49 5.08
CA SER A 10 -18.20 -10.11 6.19
C SER A 10 -17.42 -9.77 7.47
N ILE A 11 -16.36 -10.52 7.78
CA ILE A 11 -15.49 -10.22 8.93
C ILE A 11 -14.77 -8.88 8.74
N ILE A 12 -14.28 -8.60 7.52
CA ILE A 12 -13.60 -7.34 7.21
C ILE A 12 -14.56 -6.15 7.30
N PHE A 13 -15.76 -6.25 6.72
CA PHE A 13 -16.76 -5.19 6.80
C PHE A 13 -17.22 -4.92 8.24
N ASP A 14 -17.47 -5.98 9.02
CA ASP A 14 -17.79 -5.86 10.45
C ASP A 14 -16.65 -5.17 11.22
N TYR A 15 -15.39 -5.52 10.92
CA TYR A 15 -14.23 -4.90 11.55
C TYR A 15 -14.18 -3.39 11.26
N ILE A 16 -14.36 -3.02 9.98
CA ILE A 16 -14.34 -1.62 9.55
C ILE A 16 -15.45 -0.83 10.25
N GLU A 17 -16.70 -1.30 10.22
CA GLU A 17 -17.83 -0.59 10.79
C GLU A 17 -17.72 -0.48 12.32
N ASN A 18 -17.40 -1.59 12.99
CA ASN A 18 -17.51 -1.67 14.44
C ASN A 18 -16.26 -1.25 15.21
N TYR A 19 -15.10 -1.20 14.56
CA TYR A 19 -13.85 -0.80 15.23
C TYR A 19 -13.21 0.40 14.54
N THR A 20 -12.94 0.32 13.25
CA THR A 20 -12.20 1.37 12.54
C THR A 20 -12.98 2.69 12.52
N LEU A 21 -14.21 2.68 12.03
CA LEU A 21 -15.01 3.91 11.92
C LEU A 21 -15.41 4.46 13.29
N LYS A 22 -15.74 3.58 14.24
CA LYS A 22 -16.07 3.99 15.61
C LYS A 22 -14.88 4.56 16.39
N ALA A 23 -13.66 4.14 16.07
CA ALA A 23 -12.44 4.73 16.63
C ALA A 23 -12.12 6.11 16.02
N GLY A 24 -12.78 6.51 14.93
CA GLY A 24 -12.62 7.83 14.32
C GLY A 24 -11.40 7.94 13.41
N PHE A 25 -10.93 6.84 12.83
CA PHE A 25 -9.88 6.89 11.79
C PHE A 25 -10.39 7.62 10.53
N ASP A 26 -9.48 8.30 9.84
CA ASP A 26 -9.77 9.00 8.57
C ASP A 26 -9.54 8.12 7.32
N GLY A 27 -9.05 6.90 7.52
CA GLY A 27 -8.72 5.98 6.45
C GLY A 27 -8.33 4.60 6.95
N ILE A 28 -8.10 3.70 5.99
CA ILE A 28 -7.59 2.35 6.21
C ILE A 28 -6.37 2.08 5.35
N PHE A 29 -5.47 1.31 5.93
CA PHE A 29 -4.29 0.76 5.30
C PHE A 29 -4.52 -0.74 5.11
N LEU A 30 -4.51 -1.22 3.87
CA LEU A 30 -4.89 -2.59 3.52
C LEU A 30 -3.64 -3.42 3.21
N ASP A 31 -3.31 -4.36 4.09
CA ASP A 31 -2.18 -5.26 3.90
C ASP A 31 -2.58 -6.55 3.16
N ILE A 32 -1.58 -7.24 2.58
CA ILE A 32 -1.72 -8.50 1.83
C ILE A 32 -2.64 -8.36 0.59
N VAL A 33 -2.61 -7.20 -0.06
CA VAL A 33 -3.34 -6.98 -1.31
C VAL A 33 -2.71 -7.77 -2.45
N ASP A 34 -1.39 -7.97 -2.43
CA ASP A 34 -0.65 -8.90 -3.31
C ASP A 34 -1.03 -10.38 -3.12
N GLY A 35 -1.92 -10.70 -2.18
CA GLY A 35 -2.47 -12.05 -2.01
C GLY A 35 -3.15 -12.60 -3.26
N PHE A 36 -3.53 -11.79 -4.26
CA PHE A 36 -4.00 -12.30 -5.55
C PHE A 36 -2.90 -13.08 -6.30
N GLU A 37 -1.64 -12.66 -6.22
CA GLU A 37 -0.51 -13.33 -6.89
C GLU A 37 -0.32 -14.75 -6.35
N TYR A 38 -0.56 -14.96 -5.06
CA TYR A 38 -0.53 -16.28 -4.45
C TYR A 38 -1.59 -17.23 -5.03
N TYR A 39 -2.74 -16.70 -5.44
CA TYR A 39 -3.87 -17.48 -5.94
C TYR A 39 -3.97 -17.53 -7.47
N ASP A 40 -3.09 -16.86 -8.21
CA ASP A 40 -3.17 -16.73 -9.68
C ASP A 40 -3.12 -18.09 -10.40
N GLU A 41 -2.41 -19.07 -9.86
CA GLU A 41 -2.40 -20.44 -10.39
C GLU A 41 -3.66 -21.26 -10.06
N GLU A 42 -4.40 -20.89 -9.00
CA GLU A 42 -5.59 -21.60 -8.53
C GLU A 42 -6.90 -20.98 -9.01
N VAL A 43 -6.91 -19.66 -9.25
CA VAL A 43 -8.08 -18.84 -9.55
C VAL A 43 -7.74 -17.90 -10.70
N GLU A 44 -8.31 -18.18 -11.87
CA GLU A 44 -8.03 -17.45 -13.13
C GLU A 44 -8.27 -15.94 -13.04
N ASN A 45 -9.19 -15.51 -12.16
CA ASN A 45 -9.55 -14.10 -11.98
C ASN A 45 -9.21 -13.57 -10.57
N ALA A 46 -8.11 -14.06 -9.99
CA ALA A 46 -7.65 -13.66 -8.66
C ALA A 46 -7.47 -12.12 -8.56
N ALA A 47 -6.81 -11.52 -9.55
CA ALA A 47 -6.58 -10.07 -9.56
C ALA A 47 -7.90 -9.28 -9.61
N GLU A 48 -8.85 -9.67 -10.47
CA GLU A 48 -10.18 -9.06 -10.56
C GLU A 48 -10.92 -9.15 -9.23
N LEU A 49 -10.90 -10.31 -8.58
CA LEU A 49 -11.57 -10.52 -7.29
C LEU A 49 -10.97 -9.65 -6.18
N MET A 50 -9.66 -9.41 -6.20
CA MET A 50 -9.02 -8.49 -5.26
C MET A 50 -9.40 -7.04 -5.55
N VAL A 51 -9.45 -6.65 -6.82
CA VAL A 51 -9.91 -5.31 -7.25
C VAL A 51 -11.34 -5.06 -6.79
N GLU A 52 -12.25 -6.00 -7.06
CA GLU A 52 -13.65 -5.94 -6.61
C GLU A 52 -13.70 -5.77 -5.09
N PHE A 53 -12.99 -6.62 -4.35
CA PHE A 53 -13.03 -6.57 -2.89
C PHE A 53 -12.50 -5.26 -2.31
N VAL A 54 -11.38 -4.73 -2.82
CA VAL A 54 -10.83 -3.44 -2.36
C VAL A 54 -11.78 -2.29 -2.70
N CYS A 55 -12.41 -2.31 -3.87
CA CYS A 55 -13.36 -1.27 -4.24
C CYS A 55 -14.68 -1.37 -3.44
N GLU A 56 -15.16 -2.56 -3.10
CA GLU A 56 -16.29 -2.75 -2.18
C GLU A 56 -15.95 -2.25 -0.77
N ILE A 57 -14.74 -2.53 -0.26
CA ILE A 57 -14.23 -1.95 0.99
C ILE A 57 -14.24 -0.42 0.93
N ALA A 58 -13.80 0.16 -0.19
CA ALA A 58 -13.75 1.60 -0.38
C ALA A 58 -15.16 2.22 -0.35
N GLU A 59 -16.11 1.63 -1.09
CA GLU A 59 -17.50 2.09 -1.12
C GLU A 59 -18.17 1.96 0.24
N PHE A 60 -18.05 0.78 0.88
CA PHE A 60 -18.61 0.50 2.20
C PHE A 60 -18.07 1.50 3.24
N SER A 61 -16.75 1.67 3.32
CA SER A 61 -16.12 2.56 4.31
C SER A 61 -16.59 4.00 4.16
N ARG A 62 -16.62 4.53 2.92
CA ARG A 62 -17.06 5.90 2.65
C ARG A 62 -18.54 6.11 2.92
N SER A 63 -19.37 5.12 2.60
CA SER A 63 -20.81 5.13 2.85
C SER A 63 -21.11 5.13 4.35
N CYS A 64 -20.55 4.17 5.09
CA CYS A 64 -20.73 4.04 6.54
C CYS A 64 -20.19 5.26 7.31
N ALA A 65 -19.06 5.82 6.87
CA ALA A 65 -18.50 7.03 7.46
C ALA A 65 -19.25 8.32 7.07
N ASN A 66 -20.13 8.26 6.06
CA ASN A 66 -20.66 9.45 5.38
C ASN A 66 -19.55 10.46 5.01
N ASN A 67 -18.41 9.92 4.53
CA ASN A 67 -17.20 10.68 4.24
C ASN A 67 -16.60 10.19 2.92
N THR A 68 -16.80 10.96 1.84
CA THR A 68 -16.23 10.64 0.52
C THR A 68 -14.70 10.74 0.47
N ASN A 69 -14.09 11.40 1.46
CA ASN A 69 -12.64 11.58 1.56
C ASN A 69 -11.95 10.53 2.45
N PHE A 70 -12.69 9.53 2.96
CA PHE A 70 -12.09 8.45 3.73
C PHE A 70 -11.03 7.73 2.89
N LEU A 71 -9.80 7.66 3.41
CA LEU A 71 -8.63 7.21 2.66
C LEU A 71 -8.59 5.69 2.57
N ILE A 72 -8.26 5.18 1.38
CA ILE A 72 -8.07 3.75 1.12
C ILE A 72 -6.66 3.57 0.55
N ILE A 73 -5.80 2.90 1.31
CA ILE A 73 -4.36 2.80 1.01
C ILE A 73 -3.95 1.32 1.01
N PRO A 74 -4.03 0.62 -0.13
CA PRO A 74 -3.42 -0.70 -0.28
C PRO A 74 -1.90 -0.67 -0.11
N GLN A 75 -1.34 -1.74 0.47
CA GLN A 75 0.09 -2.00 0.53
C GLN A 75 0.49 -3.10 -0.47
N ASN A 76 1.56 -2.84 -1.24
CA ASN A 76 2.03 -3.70 -2.34
C ASN A 76 0.93 -3.92 -3.40
N GLY A 77 0.99 -5.01 -4.16
CA GLY A 77 -0.03 -5.34 -5.17
C GLY A 77 -0.10 -4.33 -6.32
N GLU A 78 1.00 -3.66 -6.66
CA GLU A 78 1.06 -2.60 -7.66
C GLU A 78 0.68 -3.06 -9.08
N ALA A 79 0.69 -4.36 -9.36
CA ALA A 79 0.18 -4.89 -10.63
C ALA A 79 -1.31 -4.56 -10.86
N LEU A 80 -2.11 -4.36 -9.79
CA LEU A 80 -3.53 -4.01 -9.90
C LEU A 80 -3.79 -2.63 -10.54
N HIS A 81 -2.76 -1.82 -10.81
CA HIS A 81 -2.91 -0.60 -11.61
C HIS A 81 -3.46 -0.85 -13.03
N GLU A 82 -3.37 -2.09 -13.54
CA GLU A 82 -3.92 -2.48 -14.84
C GLU A 82 -5.45 -2.38 -14.90
N TYR A 83 -6.12 -2.29 -13.75
CA TYR A 83 -7.56 -2.12 -13.60
C TYR A 83 -7.90 -0.64 -13.30
N PRO A 84 -8.41 0.15 -14.26
CA PRO A 84 -8.64 1.58 -14.05
C PRO A 84 -9.63 1.89 -12.91
N GLU A 85 -10.60 1.03 -12.66
CA GLU A 85 -11.55 1.11 -11.55
C GLU A 85 -10.86 0.99 -10.18
N TYR A 86 -9.81 0.18 -10.08
CA TYR A 86 -9.00 0.07 -8.87
C TYR A 86 -8.33 1.40 -8.55
N LEU A 87 -7.68 2.01 -9.54
CA LEU A 87 -7.11 3.34 -9.41
C LEU A 87 -8.20 4.38 -9.07
N GLN A 88 -9.43 4.25 -9.53
CA GLN A 88 -10.50 5.19 -9.16
C GLN A 88 -10.94 5.04 -7.71
N CYS A 89 -11.00 3.83 -7.17
CA CYS A 89 -11.56 3.57 -5.84
C CYS A 89 -10.56 3.83 -4.70
N ILE A 90 -9.24 3.70 -4.92
CA ILE A 90 -8.20 3.94 -3.90
C ILE A 90 -7.73 5.41 -3.81
N SER A 91 -7.10 5.76 -2.71
CA SER A 91 -6.58 7.12 -2.43
C SER A 91 -5.08 7.25 -2.72
N GLY A 92 -4.31 6.19 -2.45
CA GLY A 92 -2.86 6.15 -2.56
C GLY A 92 -2.38 4.70 -2.64
N LEU A 93 -1.06 4.52 -2.79
CA LEU A 93 -0.39 3.24 -2.67
C LEU A 93 0.62 3.31 -1.52
N ALA A 94 0.71 2.27 -0.71
CA ALA A 94 1.87 2.03 0.12
C ALA A 94 2.73 0.93 -0.50
N LYS A 95 4.05 1.09 -0.47
CA LYS A 95 4.99 0.10 -0.99
C LYS A 95 6.13 -0.07 0.00
N GLU A 96 6.57 -1.32 0.14
CA GLU A 96 7.77 -1.65 0.90
C GLU A 96 8.90 -2.07 -0.04
N ASP A 97 10.15 -1.87 0.40
CA ASP A 97 11.34 -2.54 -0.13
C ASP A 97 11.56 -2.35 -1.66
N ILE A 98 11.38 -1.14 -2.19
CA ILE A 98 11.68 -0.85 -3.61
C ILE A 98 13.19 -0.87 -3.85
N PHE A 99 13.93 0.00 -3.17
CA PHE A 99 15.36 0.23 -3.41
C PHE A 99 16.24 -0.68 -2.56
N TYR A 100 15.84 -0.93 -1.31
CA TYR A 100 16.56 -1.80 -0.38
C TYR A 100 15.66 -2.87 0.22
N ASN A 101 16.27 -4.01 0.53
CA ASN A 101 15.76 -5.00 1.47
C ASN A 101 16.67 -4.98 2.70
N ASP A 102 16.17 -4.41 3.80
CA ASP A 102 16.98 -3.97 4.94
C ASP A 102 18.14 -3.05 4.46
N ASP A 103 19.39 -3.44 4.68
CA ASP A 103 20.58 -2.72 4.22
C ASP A 103 21.16 -3.28 2.91
N THR A 104 20.43 -4.18 2.25
CA THR A 104 20.85 -4.80 0.97
C THR A 104 20.18 -4.10 -0.19
N ARG A 105 20.97 -3.54 -1.11
CA ARG A 105 20.44 -2.90 -2.32
C ARG A 105 19.78 -3.91 -3.26
N ASN A 106 18.55 -3.66 -3.68
CA ASN A 106 17.87 -4.44 -4.70
C ASN A 106 18.51 -4.26 -6.07
N SER A 107 18.37 -5.25 -6.95
CA SER A 107 18.97 -5.17 -8.28
C SER A 107 18.28 -4.06 -9.11
N PRO A 108 19.01 -3.40 -10.04
CA PRO A 108 18.39 -2.40 -10.92
C PRO A 108 17.19 -2.95 -11.71
N SER A 109 17.17 -4.24 -12.04
CA SER A 109 16.04 -4.88 -12.72
C SER A 109 14.79 -4.95 -11.86
N GLU A 110 14.91 -5.34 -10.59
CA GLU A 110 13.78 -5.41 -9.64
C GLU A 110 13.23 -4.02 -9.36
N VAL A 111 14.13 -3.06 -9.10
CA VAL A 111 13.78 -1.66 -8.89
C VAL A 111 13.00 -1.12 -10.10
N ASN A 112 13.52 -1.29 -11.31
CA ASN A 112 12.87 -0.78 -12.53
C ASN A 112 11.52 -1.46 -12.79
N TYR A 113 11.40 -2.76 -12.48
CA TYR A 113 10.14 -3.48 -12.61
C TYR A 113 9.06 -2.85 -11.73
N VAL A 114 9.32 -2.72 -10.44
CA VAL A 114 8.36 -2.12 -9.49
C VAL A 114 8.05 -0.67 -9.84
N LEU A 115 9.06 0.13 -10.17
CA LEU A 115 8.86 1.53 -10.53
C LEU A 115 7.93 1.71 -11.75
N ASN A 116 7.97 0.81 -12.73
CA ASN A 116 7.07 0.88 -13.89
C ASN A 116 5.59 0.75 -13.47
N HIS A 117 5.29 -0.11 -12.50
CA HIS A 117 3.93 -0.27 -11.96
C HIS A 117 3.54 0.92 -11.08
N VAL A 118 4.41 1.31 -10.13
CA VAL A 118 4.16 2.41 -9.19
C VAL A 118 3.94 3.75 -9.92
N GLN A 119 4.61 3.98 -11.05
CA GLN A 119 4.43 5.20 -11.84
C GLN A 119 2.99 5.39 -12.32
N ALA A 120 2.25 4.31 -12.60
CA ALA A 120 0.86 4.41 -13.02
C ALA A 120 -0.06 5.02 -11.94
N PHE A 121 0.20 4.72 -10.67
CA PHE A 121 -0.51 5.32 -9.54
C PHE A 121 -0.28 6.84 -9.48
N GLN A 122 0.96 7.29 -9.65
CA GLN A 122 1.29 8.72 -9.68
C GLN A 122 0.65 9.44 -10.86
N GLN A 123 0.65 8.81 -12.05
CA GLN A 123 -0.02 9.34 -13.23
C GLN A 123 -1.55 9.46 -13.03
N ALA A 124 -2.14 8.55 -12.23
CA ALA A 124 -3.53 8.61 -11.78
C ALA A 124 -3.76 9.60 -10.61
N GLY A 125 -2.76 10.38 -10.22
CA GLY A 125 -2.86 11.39 -9.16
C GLY A 125 -2.88 10.81 -7.74
N LYS A 126 -2.39 9.59 -7.55
CA LYS A 126 -2.32 8.91 -6.25
C LYS A 126 -0.98 9.19 -5.57
N PHE A 127 -1.02 9.44 -4.27
CA PHE A 127 0.21 9.51 -3.48
C PHE A 127 0.82 8.12 -3.30
N VAL A 128 2.13 8.07 -3.09
CA VAL A 128 2.86 6.82 -2.81
C VAL A 128 3.60 6.98 -1.48
N LEU A 129 3.22 6.18 -0.49
CA LEU A 129 3.96 6.01 0.76
C LEU A 129 5.00 4.92 0.52
N LEU A 130 6.26 5.20 0.81
CA LEU A 130 7.34 4.23 0.61
C LEU A 130 8.05 3.96 1.94
N THR A 131 7.99 2.72 2.39
CA THR A 131 8.65 2.26 3.61
C THR A 131 9.87 1.40 3.24
N GLU A 132 11.01 1.67 3.88
CA GLU A 132 12.20 0.80 3.77
C GLU A 132 12.84 0.56 5.12
N TYR A 133 13.50 -0.59 5.25
CA TYR A 133 14.05 -1.06 6.53
C TYR A 133 15.57 -0.88 6.67
N CYS A 134 16.12 0.16 6.00
CA CYS A 134 17.52 0.56 6.11
C CYS A 134 17.90 0.93 7.55
N ARG A 135 19.10 0.55 7.99
CA ARG A 135 19.62 0.90 9.33
C ARG A 135 20.92 1.67 9.27
N GLU A 136 21.69 1.51 8.19
CA GLU A 136 22.92 2.25 8.00
C GLU A 136 22.63 3.66 7.46
N ALA A 137 23.20 4.67 8.13
CA ALA A 137 23.08 6.08 7.74
C ALA A 137 23.29 6.36 6.23
N PRO A 138 24.31 5.79 5.54
CA PRO A 138 24.45 5.98 4.10
C PRO A 138 23.28 5.41 3.27
N HIS A 139 22.70 4.29 3.67
CA HIS A 139 21.57 3.68 2.96
C HIS A 139 20.28 4.45 3.19
N ILE A 140 20.05 4.91 4.42
CA ILE A 140 18.94 5.81 4.76
C ILE A 140 19.04 7.07 3.90
N ALA A 141 20.21 7.72 3.86
CA ALA A 141 20.38 8.95 3.11
C ALA A 141 20.14 8.78 1.60
N ASP A 142 20.62 7.66 1.04
CA ASP A 142 20.41 7.33 -0.36
C ASP A 142 18.94 6.98 -0.67
N PHE A 143 18.29 6.18 0.18
CA PHE A 143 16.86 5.87 0.10
C PHE A 143 15.99 7.13 0.05
N TYR A 144 16.17 8.06 1.00
CA TYR A 144 15.40 9.31 1.02
C TYR A 144 15.66 10.16 -0.22
N ALA A 145 16.89 10.20 -0.74
CA ALA A 145 17.22 10.91 -1.97
C ALA A 145 16.51 10.30 -3.20
N LEU A 146 16.47 8.97 -3.30
CA LEU A 146 15.79 8.26 -4.37
C LEU A 146 14.27 8.43 -4.31
N ALA A 147 13.68 8.22 -3.12
CA ALA A 147 12.26 8.42 -2.91
C ALA A 147 11.82 9.85 -3.28
N SER A 148 12.60 10.86 -2.88
CA SER A 148 12.35 12.25 -3.24
C SER A 148 12.44 12.51 -4.75
N GLN A 149 13.42 11.91 -5.45
CA GLN A 149 13.54 12.02 -6.92
C GLN A 149 12.31 11.47 -7.65
N HIS A 150 11.69 10.43 -7.09
CA HIS A 150 10.46 9.84 -7.63
C HIS A 150 9.18 10.51 -7.10
N GLY A 151 9.26 11.46 -6.16
CA GLY A 151 8.08 12.10 -5.57
C GLY A 151 7.27 11.18 -4.64
N PHE A 152 7.92 10.17 -4.06
CA PHE A 152 7.35 9.32 -3.03
C PHE A 152 7.48 9.98 -1.65
N ILE A 153 6.68 9.52 -0.69
CA ILE A 153 6.71 9.95 0.71
C ILE A 153 7.49 8.88 1.50
N PRO A 154 8.79 9.10 1.81
CA PRO A 154 9.64 8.08 2.41
C PRO A 154 9.49 7.98 3.93
N TYR A 155 9.60 6.76 4.46
CA TYR A 155 9.86 6.51 5.87
C TYR A 155 10.79 5.30 6.02
N SER A 156 11.96 5.49 6.65
CA SER A 156 12.84 4.37 7.00
C SER A 156 12.72 4.02 8.48
N THR A 157 12.51 2.74 8.78
CA THR A 157 12.17 2.29 10.16
C THR A 157 12.63 0.85 10.44
N THR A 158 12.29 0.30 11.62
CA THR A 158 12.50 -1.11 11.96
C THR A 158 11.43 -2.00 11.33
N ARG A 159 11.83 -3.21 10.90
CA ARG A 159 10.93 -4.20 10.30
C ARG A 159 9.80 -4.65 11.22
N ASP A 160 10.06 -4.66 12.52
CA ASP A 160 9.05 -5.01 13.53
C ASP A 160 7.98 -3.91 13.72
N LEU A 161 8.19 -2.71 13.15
CA LEU A 161 7.30 -1.55 13.27
C LEU A 161 6.96 -1.19 14.73
N ASP A 162 7.87 -1.47 15.65
CA ASP A 162 7.68 -1.38 17.10
C ASP A 162 8.17 -0.05 17.72
N SER A 163 8.74 0.81 16.88
CA SER A 163 9.44 2.03 17.29
C SER A 163 9.19 3.16 16.29
N ILE A 164 9.04 4.39 16.81
CA ILE A 164 9.07 5.60 15.97
C ILE A 164 10.53 6.00 15.77
N ILE A 165 10.98 6.03 14.52
CA ILE A 165 12.34 6.39 14.14
C ILE A 165 12.36 7.81 13.59
N ILE A 166 13.19 8.67 14.19
CA ILE A 166 13.52 9.98 13.64
C ILE A 166 14.86 9.85 12.94
N ASN A 167 14.85 9.83 11.61
CA ASN A 167 16.07 9.73 10.81
C ASN A 167 16.78 11.10 10.78
N PRO A 168 18.03 11.21 11.30
CA PRO A 168 18.72 12.50 11.36
C PRO A 168 18.88 13.14 9.99
N GLY A 169 18.46 14.40 9.85
CA GLY A 169 18.47 15.13 8.57
C GLY A 169 17.25 14.88 7.69
N TYR A 170 16.32 14.05 8.15
CA TYR A 170 15.04 13.73 7.50
C TYR A 170 13.89 13.75 8.51
N GLU A 171 13.97 14.68 9.48
CA GLU A 171 12.94 14.89 10.47
C GLU A 171 11.61 15.29 9.80
N PRO A 172 10.45 14.83 10.30
CA PRO A 172 9.16 15.35 9.87
C PRO A 172 9.04 16.85 10.14
N ASP A 173 8.39 17.58 9.23
CA ASP A 173 8.11 19.01 9.35
C ASP A 173 7.20 19.38 10.54
#